data_AF-A0A0T9J1U3-F1
#
_entry.id   AF-A0A0T9J1U3-F1
#
_cell.length_a   1.000
_cell.length_b   1.000
_cell.length_c   1.000
_cell.angle_alpha   90.00
_cell.angle_beta   90.00
_cell.angle_gamma   90.00
#
_symmetry.space_group_name_H-M   'P 1'
#
loop_
_entity.id
_entity.type
_entity.pdbx_description
1 polymer ?
#
loop_
_entity_poly.entity_id
_entity_poly.type
_entity_poly.pdbx_seq_one_letter_code
_entity_poly.pdbx_strand_id
1 'polypeptide(L)'
;MPGTDRAIHSKEYRYACEELDVLCRAGVTRGGLMDFHSCYKLVLLAHSQPEYREIGPFIAAISNWSSLSEFTVEYRRRLLHLLSHLPTVANHTNVLMHVQGYFRPYLSSDQRQALAQLIEQYRLGNQPLHVPIAQITEYLAEFPNDYLAQQRYFAFYLQD
;
A
#
# COMPACT_ATOMS: atom_id res chain seq x y z
N MET A 1 37.61 5.08 -2.58
CA MET A 1 36.74 3.90 -2.74
C MET A 1 35.37 4.27 -2.18
N PRO A 2 34.36 4.58 -3.00
CA PRO A 2 33.02 4.77 -2.45
C PRO A 2 32.46 3.38 -2.13
N GLY A 3 32.09 3.18 -0.87
CA GLY A 3 31.42 1.96 -0.42
C GLY A 3 30.11 1.81 -1.19
N THR A 4 29.92 0.65 -1.81
CA THR A 4 28.64 0.23 -2.36
C THR A 4 27.71 -0.01 -1.18
N ASP A 5 27.02 1.05 -0.75
CA ASP A 5 25.91 0.94 0.20
C ASP A 5 24.83 0.10 -0.50
N ARG A 6 24.80 -1.19 -0.19
CA ARG A 6 23.87 -2.13 -0.81
C ARG A 6 22.51 -1.77 -0.23
N ALA A 7 21.77 -0.89 -0.91
CA ALA A 7 20.46 -0.44 -0.48
C ALA A 7 19.64 -1.65 -0.02
N ILE A 8 19.38 -1.74 1.28
CA ILE A 8 18.59 -2.82 1.84
C ILE A 8 17.14 -2.51 1.49
N HIS A 9 16.69 -3.05 0.36
CA HIS A 9 15.32 -2.90 -0.07
C HIS A 9 14.36 -3.65 0.88
N SER A 10 13.23 -3.00 1.18
CA SER A 10 12.21 -3.55 2.05
C SER A 10 11.61 -4.86 1.48
N LYS A 11 10.86 -5.60 2.30
CA LYS A 11 10.18 -6.83 1.84
C LYS A 11 9.11 -6.51 0.78
N GLU A 12 8.43 -5.37 0.94
CA GLU A 12 7.40 -4.86 0.03
C GLU A 12 7.99 -4.53 -1.33
N TYR A 13 9.15 -3.85 -1.37
CA TYR A 13 9.88 -3.58 -2.60
C TYR A 13 10.17 -4.87 -3.37
N ARG A 14 10.75 -5.87 -2.68
CA ARG A 14 11.17 -7.12 -3.31
C ARG A 14 9.97 -7.92 -3.82
N TYR A 15 8.95 -8.06 -2.99
CA TYR A 15 7.73 -8.78 -3.35
C TYR A 15 6.98 -8.09 -4.51
N ALA A 16 6.86 -6.75 -4.50
CA ALA A 16 6.26 -6.01 -5.63
C ALA A 16 7.05 -6.16 -6.93
N CYS A 17 8.38 -6.18 -6.86
CA CYS A 17 9.25 -6.40 -8.01
C CYS A 17 9.02 -7.81 -8.61
N GLU A 18 9.01 -8.83 -7.76
CA GLU A 18 8.79 -10.22 -8.16
C GLU A 18 7.39 -10.45 -8.74
N GLU A 19 6.34 -9.93 -8.09
CA GLU A 19 4.96 -10.05 -8.54
C GLU A 19 4.75 -9.34 -9.90
N LEU A 20 5.34 -8.15 -10.08
CA LEU A 20 5.30 -7.44 -11.36
C LEU A 20 6.07 -8.18 -12.47
N ASP A 21 7.19 -8.83 -12.14
CA ASP A 21 7.94 -9.64 -13.10
C ASP A 21 7.14 -10.88 -13.54
N VAL A 22 6.41 -11.51 -12.62
CA VAL A 22 5.48 -12.60 -12.95
C VAL A 22 4.38 -12.11 -13.88
N LEU A 23 3.75 -10.97 -13.56
CA LEU A 23 2.73 -10.35 -14.41
C LEU A 23 3.25 -10.05 -15.82
N CYS A 24 4.46 -9.51 -15.93
CA CYS A 24 5.10 -9.23 -17.22
C CYS A 24 5.35 -10.52 -18.03
N ARG A 25 5.89 -11.57 -17.39
CA ARG A 25 6.15 -12.87 -18.05
C ARG A 25 4.88 -13.56 -18.51
N ALA A 26 3.77 -13.37 -17.80
CA ALA A 26 2.46 -13.92 -18.17
C ALA A 26 1.78 -13.18 -19.35
N GLY A 27 2.37 -12.09 -19.83
CA GLY A 27 1.76 -11.21 -20.83
C GLY A 27 0.95 -10.10 -20.16
N VAL A 28 1.61 -9.00 -19.81
CA VAL A 28 0.97 -7.86 -19.15
C VAL A 28 -0.16 -7.29 -20.01
N THR A 29 -1.30 -7.06 -19.37
CA THR A 29 -2.44 -6.32 -19.95
C THR A 29 -2.64 -5.02 -19.20
N ARG A 30 -3.33 -4.06 -19.81
CA ARG A 30 -3.65 -2.78 -19.14
C ARG A 30 -4.48 -3.00 -17.88
N GLY A 31 -5.46 -3.91 -17.94
CA GLY A 31 -6.27 -4.32 -16.79
C GLY A 31 -5.41 -4.95 -15.70
N GLY A 32 -4.57 -5.92 -16.05
CA GLY A 32 -3.68 -6.57 -15.08
C GLY A 32 -2.72 -5.61 -14.38
N LEU A 33 -2.20 -4.59 -15.08
CA LEU A 33 -1.36 -3.56 -14.46
C LEU A 33 -2.15 -2.63 -13.53
N MET A 34 -3.41 -2.33 -13.88
CA MET A 34 -4.32 -1.54 -13.04
C MET A 34 -4.74 -2.31 -11.78
N ASP A 35 -5.02 -3.60 -11.90
CA ASP A 35 -5.36 -4.49 -10.78
C ASP A 35 -4.17 -4.62 -9.84
N PHE A 36 -2.97 -4.88 -10.41
CA PHE A 36 -1.72 -4.88 -9.65
C PHE A 36 -1.56 -3.56 -8.89
N HIS A 37 -1.66 -2.41 -9.56
CA HIS A 37 -1.54 -1.12 -8.89
C HIS A 37 -2.57 -0.96 -7.75
N SER A 38 -3.81 -1.38 -7.99
CA SER A 38 -4.92 -1.23 -7.04
C SER A 38 -4.69 -2.02 -5.75
N CYS A 39 -4.09 -3.21 -5.82
CA CYS A 39 -3.75 -4.03 -4.64
C CYS A 39 -2.63 -3.43 -3.78
N TYR A 40 -1.83 -2.50 -4.32
CA TYR A 40 -0.67 -1.91 -3.63
C TYR A 40 -0.91 -0.51 -3.08
N LYS A 41 -2.06 0.12 -3.35
CA LYS A 41 -2.28 1.54 -3.03
C LYS A 41 -1.96 1.90 -1.58
N LEU A 42 -2.40 1.08 -0.62
CA LEU A 42 -2.11 1.34 0.80
C LEU A 42 -0.63 1.15 1.17
N VAL A 43 0.08 0.22 0.52
CA VAL A 43 1.53 0.06 0.68
C VAL A 43 2.25 1.30 0.12
N LEU A 44 1.89 1.72 -1.08
CA LEU A 44 2.49 2.92 -1.69
C LEU A 44 2.25 4.17 -0.84
N LEU A 45 1.04 4.32 -0.30
CA LEU A 45 0.70 5.42 0.62
C LEU A 45 1.54 5.38 1.91
N ALA A 46 1.85 4.19 2.43
CA ALA A 46 2.71 4.01 3.60
C ALA A 46 4.17 4.43 3.32
N HIS A 47 4.66 4.19 2.11
CA HIS A 47 6.05 4.49 1.72
C HIS A 47 6.25 5.97 1.35
N SER A 48 5.38 6.57 0.54
CA SER A 48 5.52 7.99 0.15
C SER A 48 4.20 8.61 -0.32
N GLN A 49 3.66 9.56 0.45
CA GLN A 49 2.46 10.29 0.06
C GLN A 49 2.61 11.17 -1.19
N PRO A 50 3.70 11.94 -1.36
CA PRO A 50 3.89 12.74 -2.58
C PRO A 50 3.91 11.86 -3.83
N GLU A 51 4.71 10.80 -3.82
CA GLU A 51 4.84 9.92 -4.99
C GLU A 51 3.59 9.06 -5.21
N TYR A 52 2.88 8.68 -4.15
CA TYR A 52 1.56 8.05 -4.26
C TYR A 52 0.58 8.93 -5.05
N ARG A 53 0.60 10.25 -4.81
CA ARG A 53 -0.26 11.22 -5.54
C ARG A 53 0.17 11.42 -6.99
N GLU A 54 1.42 11.09 -7.34
CA GLU A 54 1.93 11.19 -8.71
C GLU A 54 1.71 9.90 -9.52
N ILE A 55 1.95 8.74 -8.91
CA ILE A 55 1.85 7.45 -9.60
C ILE A 55 0.40 7.06 -9.92
N GLY A 56 -0.57 7.52 -9.13
CA GLY A 56 -2.00 7.30 -9.37
C GLY A 56 -2.50 7.90 -10.70
N PRO A 57 -2.34 9.22 -10.94
CA PRO A 57 -2.64 9.83 -12.24
C PRO A 57 -1.83 9.22 -13.39
N PHE A 58 -0.59 8.80 -13.14
CA PHE A 58 0.23 8.14 -14.16
C PHE A 58 -0.37 6.80 -14.61
N ILE A 59 -0.78 5.91 -13.69
CA ILE A 59 -1.44 4.64 -14.06
C ILE A 59 -2.80 4.88 -14.73
N ALA A 60 -3.56 5.90 -14.30
CA ALA A 60 -4.82 6.26 -14.94
C ALA A 60 -4.65 6.69 -16.41
N ALA A 61 -3.49 7.25 -16.77
CA ALA A 61 -3.16 7.66 -18.13
C ALA A 61 -2.69 6.50 -19.04
N ILE A 62 -2.73 5.25 -18.57
CA ILE A 62 -2.25 4.07 -19.32
C ILE A 62 -2.86 3.97 -20.72
N SER A 63 -4.14 4.29 -20.89
CA SER A 63 -4.84 4.25 -22.19
C SER A 63 -4.25 5.20 -23.23
N ASN A 64 -3.53 6.23 -22.79
CA ASN A 64 -2.98 7.27 -23.68
C ASN A 64 -1.64 6.87 -24.30
N TRP A 65 -1.05 5.75 -23.86
CA TRP A 65 0.23 5.25 -24.37
C TRP A 65 0.02 4.25 -25.49
N SER A 66 0.70 4.43 -26.63
CA SER A 66 0.66 3.48 -27.75
C SER A 66 1.31 2.13 -27.41
N SER A 67 2.44 2.16 -26.68
CA SER A 67 3.18 0.96 -26.26
C SER A 67 2.93 0.63 -24.79
N LEU A 68 2.25 -0.50 -24.54
CA LEU A 68 2.08 -1.02 -23.17
C LEU A 68 3.42 -1.44 -22.56
N SER A 69 4.37 -1.91 -23.37
CA SER A 69 5.70 -2.30 -22.90
C SER A 69 6.47 -1.09 -22.35
N GLU A 70 6.51 0.02 -23.09
CA GLU A 70 7.18 1.25 -22.65
C GLU A 70 6.52 1.83 -21.40
N PHE A 71 5.17 1.84 -21.37
CA PHE A 71 4.42 2.26 -20.19
C PHE A 71 4.79 1.41 -18.96
N THR A 72 4.88 0.09 -19.12
CA THR A 72 5.18 -0.83 -18.02
C THR A 72 6.60 -0.62 -17.48
N VAL A 73 7.58 -0.32 -18.34
CA VAL A 73 8.95 0.03 -17.93
C VAL A 73 8.95 1.30 -17.07
N GLU A 74 8.26 2.36 -17.50
CA GLU A 74 8.20 3.61 -16.75
C GLU A 74 7.38 3.47 -15.45
N TYR A 75 6.28 2.70 -15.48
CA TYR A 75 5.52 2.34 -14.30
C TYR A 75 6.39 1.62 -13.26
N ARG A 76 7.15 0.59 -13.69
CA ARG A 76 8.06 -0.15 -12.82
C ARG A 76 9.09 0.78 -12.19
N ARG A 77 9.69 1.68 -12.97
CA ARG A 77 10.69 2.64 -12.47
C ARG A 77 10.11 3.50 -11.34
N ARG A 78 8.90 4.06 -11.54
CA ARG A 78 8.22 4.88 -10.54
C ARG A 78 7.81 4.09 -9.31
N LEU A 79 7.24 2.90 -9.51
CA LEU A 79 6.84 1.99 -8.42
C LEU A 79 8.02 1.65 -7.52
N LEU A 80 9.14 1.23 -8.11
CA LEU A 80 10.32 0.81 -7.36
C LEU A 80 11.04 2.01 -6.72
N HIS A 81 11.04 3.18 -7.38
CA HIS A 81 11.52 4.40 -6.72
C HIS A 81 10.69 4.72 -5.48
N LEU A 82 9.37 4.69 -5.59
CA LEU A 82 8.46 4.93 -4.47
C LEU A 82 8.70 3.94 -3.33
N LEU A 83 8.76 2.64 -3.63
CA LEU A 83 9.01 1.60 -2.64
C LEU A 83 10.44 1.58 -2.09
N SER A 84 11.37 2.36 -2.65
CA SER A 84 12.72 2.49 -2.11
C SER A 84 12.77 3.36 -0.85
N HIS A 85 11.77 4.21 -0.65
CA HIS A 85 11.58 4.93 0.62
C HIS A 85 11.11 3.96 1.70
N LEU A 86 11.59 4.13 2.92
CA LEU A 86 11.06 3.38 4.05
C LEU A 86 9.69 3.95 4.46
N PRO A 87 8.73 3.10 4.86
CA PRO A 87 7.49 3.60 5.40
C PRO A 87 7.75 4.28 6.75
N THR A 88 6.92 5.26 7.07
CA THR A 88 7.05 6.07 8.30
C THR A 88 5.84 5.91 9.19
N VAL A 89 6.01 6.11 10.50
CA VAL A 89 4.90 6.12 11.47
C VAL A 89 3.78 7.07 11.04
N ALA A 90 4.15 8.26 10.53
CA ALA A 90 3.19 9.24 10.03
C ALA A 90 2.38 8.71 8.82
N ASN A 91 3.05 8.08 7.84
CA ASN A 91 2.36 7.54 6.68
C ASN A 91 1.49 6.33 7.02
N HIS A 92 1.96 5.42 7.88
CA HIS A 92 1.15 4.32 8.40
C HIS A 92 -0.09 4.84 9.13
N THR A 93 0.06 5.87 9.97
CA THR A 93 -1.07 6.54 10.63
C THR A 93 -2.09 7.02 9.60
N ASN A 94 -1.64 7.66 8.52
CA ASN A 94 -2.52 8.12 7.44
C ASN A 94 -3.23 6.96 6.72
N VAL A 95 -2.54 5.85 6.48
CA VAL A 95 -3.15 4.63 5.94
C VAL A 95 -4.23 4.11 6.87
N LEU A 96 -3.93 3.96 8.17
CA LEU A 96 -4.87 3.45 9.16
C LEU A 96 -6.12 4.34 9.29
N MET A 97 -5.94 5.67 9.31
CA MET A 97 -7.05 6.62 9.32
C MET A 97 -7.89 6.56 8.04
N HIS A 98 -7.25 6.40 6.88
CA HIS A 98 -7.96 6.23 5.61
C HIS A 98 -8.81 4.95 5.63
N VAL A 99 -8.23 3.83 6.09
CA VAL A 99 -8.92 2.54 6.21
C VAL A 99 -10.06 2.60 7.24
N GLN A 100 -9.87 3.27 8.38
CA GLN A 100 -10.92 3.50 9.37
C GLN A 100 -12.18 4.13 8.74
N GLY A 101 -12.01 5.01 7.75
CA GLY A 101 -13.12 5.64 7.03
C GLY A 101 -14.10 4.67 6.37
N TYR A 102 -13.61 3.52 5.89
CA TYR A 102 -14.44 2.48 5.27
C TYR A 102 -15.42 1.84 6.26
N PHE A 103 -15.07 1.82 7.55
CA PHE A 103 -15.87 1.20 8.59
C PHE A 103 -16.86 2.17 9.26
N ARG A 104 -16.82 3.45 8.90
CA ARG A 104 -17.69 4.49 9.48
C ARG A 104 -19.20 4.13 9.44
N PRO A 105 -19.76 3.53 8.37
CA PRO A 105 -21.17 3.15 8.32
C PRO A 105 -21.54 1.97 9.22
N TYR A 106 -20.56 1.16 9.64
CA TYR A 106 -20.78 -0.12 10.32
C TYR A 106 -20.50 -0.06 11.82
N LEU A 107 -19.53 0.77 12.22
CA LEU A 107 -19.11 0.87 13.62
C LEU A 107 -19.93 1.89 14.40
N SER A 108 -20.19 1.59 15.67
CA SER A 108 -20.76 2.55 16.64
C SER A 108 -19.80 3.72 16.90
N SER A 109 -20.29 4.78 17.57
CA SER A 109 -19.42 5.90 17.93
C SER A 109 -18.27 5.48 18.84
N ASP A 110 -18.55 4.59 19.79
CA ASP A 110 -17.55 4.11 20.75
C ASP A 110 -16.50 3.23 20.07
N GLN A 111 -16.93 2.34 19.15
CA GLN A 111 -16.00 1.51 18.35
C GLN A 111 -15.09 2.37 17.47
N ARG A 112 -15.64 3.41 16.81
CA ARG A 112 -14.84 4.35 16.01
C ARG A 112 -13.83 5.11 16.87
N GLN A 113 -14.24 5.55 18.05
CA GLN A 113 -13.38 6.28 18.97
C GLN A 113 -12.27 5.39 19.53
N ALA A 114 -12.59 4.13 19.86
CA ALA A 114 -11.62 3.15 20.30
C ALA A 114 -10.57 2.86 19.22
N LEU A 115 -10.99 2.66 17.97
CA LEU A 115 -10.05 2.48 16.84
C LEU A 115 -9.18 3.72 16.61
N ALA A 116 -9.77 4.93 16.68
CA ALA A 116 -9.00 6.18 16.57
C ALA A 116 -7.94 6.32 17.68
N GLN A 117 -8.30 5.97 18.92
CA GLN A 117 -7.36 5.98 20.05
C GLN A 117 -6.24 4.96 19.86
N LEU A 118 -6.53 3.78 19.31
CA LEU A 118 -5.53 2.76 19.01
C LEU A 118 -4.52 3.22 17.95
N ILE A 119 -5.02 3.87 16.89
CA ILE A 119 -4.18 4.49 15.85
C ILE A 119 -3.31 5.60 16.45
N GLU A 120 -3.87 6.42 17.34
CA GLU A 120 -3.12 7.47 18.03
C GLU A 120 -2.03 6.90 18.95
N GLN A 121 -2.33 5.83 19.68
CA GLN A 121 -1.33 5.14 20.50
C GLN A 121 -0.18 4.59 19.66
N TYR A 122 -0.47 4.03 18.47
CA TYR A 122 0.55 3.65 17.51
C TYR A 122 1.37 4.87 17.03
N ARG A 123 0.70 5.96 16.65
CA ARG A 123 1.37 7.20 16.19
C ARG A 123 2.34 7.76 17.23
N LEU A 124 1.99 7.66 18.51
CA LEU A 124 2.81 8.09 19.64
C LEU A 124 3.90 7.08 20.05
N GLY A 125 3.94 5.89 19.43
CA GLY A 125 4.89 4.83 19.75
C GLY A 125 4.54 4.01 21.00
N ASN A 126 3.32 4.15 21.52
CA ASN A 126 2.85 3.43 22.71
C ASN A 126 2.33 2.02 22.38
N GLN A 127 2.04 1.75 21.10
CA GLN A 127 1.61 0.45 20.59
C GLN A 127 2.34 0.14 19.28
N PRO A 128 2.65 -1.14 19.00
CA PRO A 128 3.20 -1.55 17.71
C PRO A 128 2.16 -1.49 16.59
N LEU A 129 2.61 -1.49 15.34
CA LEU A 129 1.75 -1.34 14.15
C LEU A 129 0.73 -2.48 14.00
N HIS A 130 1.10 -3.73 14.32
CA HIS A 130 0.18 -4.86 14.18
C HIS A 130 -1.09 -4.72 15.01
N VAL A 131 -1.08 -3.96 16.12
CA VAL A 131 -2.25 -3.83 17.01
C VAL A 131 -3.44 -3.16 16.31
N PRO A 132 -3.34 -1.93 15.76
CA PRO A 132 -4.43 -1.36 14.98
C PRO A 132 -4.74 -2.15 13.69
N ILE A 133 -3.76 -2.84 13.11
CA ILE A 133 -3.99 -3.67 11.91
C ILE A 133 -4.83 -4.91 12.23
N ALA A 134 -4.58 -5.57 13.36
CA ALA A 134 -5.37 -6.70 13.82
C ALA A 134 -6.84 -6.28 14.05
N GLN A 135 -7.06 -5.16 14.73
CA GLN A 135 -8.42 -4.64 14.96
C GLN A 135 -9.15 -4.32 13.65
N ILE A 136 -8.46 -3.73 12.67
CA ILE A 136 -9.01 -3.46 11.34
C ILE A 136 -9.31 -4.78 10.60
N THR A 137 -8.46 -5.78 10.73
CA THR A 137 -8.63 -7.09 10.08
C THR A 137 -9.85 -7.82 10.63
N GLU A 138 -10.10 -7.72 11.94
CA GLU A 138 -11.34 -8.22 12.57
C GLU A 138 -12.58 -7.52 12.00
N TYR A 139 -12.56 -6.18 11.90
CA TYR A 139 -13.66 -5.43 11.29
C TYR A 139 -13.85 -5.75 9.81
N LEU A 140 -12.77 -6.05 9.08
CA LEU A 140 -12.87 -6.49 7.68
C LEU A 140 -13.49 -7.88 7.55
N ALA A 141 -13.28 -8.77 8.53
CA ALA A 141 -13.94 -10.08 8.57
C ALA A 141 -15.44 -9.97 8.88
N GLU A 142 -15.82 -9.03 9.76
CA GLU A 142 -17.23 -8.77 10.11
C GLU A 142 -17.96 -7.96 9.02
N PHE A 143 -17.27 -6.99 8.42
CA PHE A 143 -17.79 -6.10 7.38
C PHE A 143 -16.90 -6.15 6.13
N PRO A 144 -17.04 -7.21 5.30
CA PRO A 144 -16.22 -7.38 4.12
C PRO A 144 -16.29 -6.19 3.16
N ASN A 145 -15.13 -5.82 2.62
CA ASN A 145 -15.00 -4.79 1.61
C ASN A 145 -14.04 -5.27 0.52
N ASP A 146 -14.53 -5.41 -0.71
CA ASP A 146 -13.78 -5.98 -1.83
C ASP A 146 -12.47 -5.23 -2.12
N TYR A 147 -12.49 -3.90 -2.00
CA TYR A 147 -11.30 -3.08 -2.21
C TYR A 147 -10.24 -3.33 -1.13
N LEU A 148 -10.64 -3.33 0.15
CA LEU A 148 -9.72 -3.56 1.27
C LEU A 148 -9.21 -5.01 1.30
N ALA A 149 -10.05 -5.99 0.97
CA ALA A 149 -9.70 -7.41 0.94
C ALA A 149 -8.57 -7.73 -0.06
N GLN A 150 -8.41 -6.90 -1.09
CA GLN A 150 -7.35 -7.04 -2.10
C GLN A 150 -6.05 -6.32 -1.71
N GLN A 151 -6.03 -5.50 -0.66
CA GLN A 151 -4.85 -4.70 -0.31
C GLN A 151 -3.73 -5.56 0.29
N ARG A 152 -2.56 -5.52 -0.35
CA ARG A 152 -1.33 -6.19 0.12
C ARG A 152 -0.83 -5.65 1.47
N TYR A 153 -1.24 -4.44 1.84
CA TYR A 153 -0.84 -3.77 3.10
C TYR A 153 -1.08 -4.63 4.33
N PHE A 154 -2.26 -5.25 4.46
CA PHE A 154 -2.57 -6.09 5.62
C PHE A 154 -1.67 -7.32 5.70
N ALA A 155 -1.36 -7.95 4.57
CA ALA A 155 -0.49 -9.11 4.52
C ALA A 155 0.96 -8.78 4.95
N PHE A 156 1.44 -7.57 4.65
CA PHE A 156 2.79 -7.17 5.06
C PHE A 156 2.89 -6.87 6.55
N TYR A 157 1.93 -6.14 7.11
CA TYR A 157 2.10 -5.50 8.41
C TYR A 157 1.29 -6.14 9.56
N LEU A 158 0.54 -7.22 9.30
CA LEU A 158 -0.23 -7.92 10.35
C LEU A 158 0.67 -8.60 11.40
N GLN A 159 1.92 -8.91 11.08
CA GLN A 159 2.86 -9.60 11.98
C GLN A 159 4.10 -8.75 12.34
N ASP A 160 4.13 -7.47 11.96
CA ASP A 160 5.27 -6.56 12.18
C ASP A 160 5.20 -5.78 13.51
#